data_AF-A0A832Q7D6-F1
#
_entry.id   AF-A0A832Q7D6-F1
#
_cell.length_a   1.000
_cell.length_b   1.000
_cell.length_c   1.000
_cell.angle_alpha   90.00
_cell.angle_beta   90.00
_cell.angle_gamma   90.00
#
_symmetry.space_group_name_H-M   'P 1'
#
loop_
_entity.id
_entity.type
_entity.pdbx_description
1 polymer ?
#
loop_
_entity_poly.entity_id
_entity_poly.type
_entity_poly.pdbx_seq_one_letter_code
_entity_poly.pdbx_strand_id
1 'polypeptide(L)'
;MSARRSGKRVWPVTRSRSSSPRSHSRNSCWRSWAAELAAIPALRIDWREVRHRVQGRQQLPDSVWVDSLDSALLWIGKRNESAQFAAQLDFTRQRHPALLSWLEKRPLQALALHQEWPRLLDVVGWRAANPRPKIYLRQIDLPGIHSKFIEAHRGVLTELLDLALPIEEVDSSRSGASQFAARYGFLDKPVRIRFRLLDPDITTLSTLETPDITLDADSFSQLQLPVKNVFITENEINFLAFPPCDNAMVIFGAGYGWDALAKAQWLNQCSIHYWGDIDTHGFAILNQLRHRFPHVQSLLMDQPTLEAHRELWGTEDKPVITDLPLLTAEERSLYDQLRDNRIRPGLRLEQERIGFNWLRTRLLC
;
A
#
# COMPACT_ATOMS: atom_id res chain seq x y z
N MET A 1 -19.65 13.10 21.02
CA MET A 1 -18.72 13.94 20.22
C MET A 1 -19.44 14.92 19.29
N SER A 2 -20.48 14.54 18.55
CA SER A 2 -21.31 15.46 17.73
C SER A 2 -21.97 16.62 18.52
N ALA A 3 -22.24 16.45 19.82
CA ALA A 3 -22.86 17.45 20.69
C ALA A 3 -22.05 18.74 20.93
N ARG A 4 -20.71 18.71 20.77
CA ARG A 4 -19.87 19.88 21.05
C ARG A 4 -19.86 20.92 19.92
N ARG A 5 -20.47 20.62 18.77
CA ARG A 5 -20.50 21.52 17.59
C ARG A 5 -21.81 22.30 17.44
N SER A 6 -22.94 21.80 17.91
CA SER A 6 -24.26 22.37 17.60
C SER A 6 -24.87 23.29 18.68
N GLY A 7 -24.24 23.40 19.86
CA GLY A 7 -24.85 24.08 21.01
C GLY A 7 -26.16 23.45 21.50
N LYS A 8 -26.61 22.34 20.92
CA LYS A 8 -27.82 21.61 21.34
C LYS A 8 -27.48 20.73 22.54
N ARG A 9 -28.22 20.90 23.64
CA ARG A 9 -28.11 20.05 24.83
C ARG A 9 -28.53 18.62 24.47
N VAL A 10 -27.60 17.67 24.64
CA VAL A 10 -27.82 16.22 24.46
C VAL A 10 -28.18 15.55 25.80
N TRP A 11 -28.16 16.31 26.89
CA TRP A 11 -28.44 15.84 28.25
C TRP A 11 -29.63 16.57 28.83
N PRO A 12 -30.43 15.91 29.69
CA PRO A 12 -30.22 14.55 30.22
C PRO A 12 -30.68 13.44 29.24
N VAL A 13 -30.16 12.21 29.42
CA VAL A 13 -30.58 11.01 28.65
C VAL A 13 -31.37 10.07 29.57
N THR A 14 -32.48 9.54 29.08
CA THR A 14 -33.41 8.68 29.83
C THR A 14 -33.59 7.34 29.15
N ARG A 15 -33.78 6.27 29.93
CA ARG A 15 -34.30 4.99 29.43
C ARG A 15 -35.39 4.49 30.37
N SER A 16 -36.60 4.30 29.83
CA SER A 16 -37.74 3.70 30.53
C SER A 16 -37.87 2.21 30.19
N ARG A 17 -38.52 1.45 31.05
CA ARG A 17 -38.70 -0.01 30.88
C ARG A 17 -39.92 -0.30 30.00
N SER A 18 -39.75 -1.07 28.92
CA SER A 18 -40.88 -1.59 28.12
C SER A 18 -41.60 -2.71 28.88
N SER A 19 -42.92 -2.60 29.01
CA SER A 19 -43.77 -3.51 29.75
C SER A 19 -43.91 -4.89 29.06
N SER A 20 -43.29 -5.93 29.64
CA SER A 20 -43.78 -7.31 29.47
C SER A 20 -43.41 -8.18 30.69
N PRO A 21 -44.36 -8.97 31.26
CA PRO A 21 -44.12 -9.73 32.48
C PRO A 21 -43.71 -11.18 32.17
N ARG A 22 -42.56 -11.65 32.69
CA ARG A 22 -42.28 -13.09 32.78
C ARG A 22 -41.73 -13.51 34.15
N SER A 23 -42.51 -14.40 34.77
CA SER A 23 -42.26 -15.47 35.76
C SER A 23 -41.54 -15.19 37.10
N HIS A 24 -42.23 -15.66 38.15
CA HIS A 24 -41.95 -15.57 39.58
C HIS A 24 -40.92 -16.60 40.10
N SER A 25 -39.62 -16.38 39.88
CA SER A 25 -38.59 -17.16 40.60
C SER A 25 -37.28 -16.40 40.89
N ARG A 26 -37.30 -15.06 40.97
CA ARG A 26 -36.10 -14.22 41.23
C ARG A 26 -36.38 -13.05 42.19
N ASN A 27 -36.99 -13.32 43.34
CA ASN A 27 -37.46 -12.26 44.26
C ASN A 27 -36.34 -11.57 45.07
N SER A 28 -35.21 -12.22 45.33
CA SER A 28 -34.01 -11.57 45.92
C SER A 28 -33.20 -10.79 44.88
N CYS A 29 -33.30 -11.19 43.62
CA CYS A 29 -32.46 -10.69 42.52
C CYS A 29 -32.84 -9.28 42.04
N TRP A 30 -34.11 -8.86 42.14
CA TRP A 30 -34.47 -7.50 41.71
C TRP A 30 -34.13 -6.43 42.75
N ARG A 31 -34.19 -6.74 44.05
CA ARG A 31 -33.83 -5.80 45.13
C ARG A 31 -32.33 -5.58 45.18
N SER A 32 -31.54 -6.64 45.01
CA SER A 32 -30.08 -6.52 44.86
C SER A 32 -29.74 -5.69 43.63
N TRP A 33 -30.37 -5.98 42.48
CA TRP A 33 -30.18 -5.22 41.25
C TRP A 33 -30.58 -3.74 41.37
N ALA A 34 -31.70 -3.43 42.04
CA ALA A 34 -32.12 -2.04 42.27
C ALA A 34 -31.18 -1.30 43.24
N ALA A 35 -30.65 -1.99 44.26
CA ALA A 35 -29.64 -1.44 45.16
C ALA A 35 -28.30 -1.21 44.44
N GLU A 36 -27.88 -2.15 43.58
CA GLU A 36 -26.70 -2.01 42.73
C GLU A 36 -26.82 -0.80 41.80
N LEU A 37 -27.98 -0.59 41.17
CA LEU A 37 -28.23 0.60 40.35
C LEU A 37 -28.20 1.90 41.16
N ALA A 38 -28.84 1.91 42.33
CA ALA A 38 -28.89 3.08 43.21
C ALA A 38 -27.51 3.44 43.80
N ALA A 39 -26.62 2.45 43.89
CA ALA A 39 -25.25 2.63 44.36
C ALA A 39 -24.32 3.28 43.31
N ILE A 40 -24.76 3.43 42.05
CA ILE A 40 -23.96 4.08 41.00
C ILE A 40 -24.12 5.60 41.11
N PRO A 41 -23.09 6.36 41.54
CA PRO A 41 -23.24 7.80 41.84
C PRO A 41 -23.59 8.67 40.63
N ALA A 42 -23.34 8.16 39.42
CA ALA A 42 -23.60 8.84 38.16
C ALA A 42 -25.05 8.70 37.65
N LEU A 43 -25.89 7.91 38.33
CA LEU A 43 -27.27 7.64 37.94
C LEU A 43 -28.24 8.28 38.93
N ARG A 44 -29.26 8.95 38.39
CA ARG A 44 -30.46 9.32 39.14
C ARG A 44 -31.59 8.37 38.78
N ILE A 45 -32.17 7.73 39.79
CA ILE A 45 -33.27 6.79 39.60
C ILE A 45 -34.56 7.45 40.07
N ASP A 46 -35.55 7.48 39.17
CA ASP A 46 -36.92 7.81 39.55
C ASP A 46 -37.61 6.51 39.97
N TRP A 47 -38.25 6.55 41.14
CA TRP A 47 -38.88 5.39 41.75
C TRP A 47 -40.40 5.47 41.63
N ARG A 48 -41.03 4.34 41.35
CA ARG A 48 -42.48 4.19 41.33
C ARG A 48 -42.94 3.22 42.42
N GLU A 49 -43.92 3.65 43.19
CA GLU A 49 -44.56 2.81 44.19
C GLU A 49 -45.55 1.83 43.51
N VAL A 50 -45.43 0.54 43.81
CA VAL A 50 -46.34 -0.52 43.37
C VAL A 50 -46.79 -1.33 44.58
N ARG A 51 -48.10 -1.60 44.66
CA ARG A 51 -48.67 -2.42 45.73
C ARG A 51 -48.76 -3.87 45.29
N HIS A 52 -47.99 -4.75 45.95
CA HIS A 52 -48.03 -6.19 45.71
C HIS A 52 -48.88 -6.89 46.77
N ARG A 53 -49.82 -7.75 46.33
CA ARG A 53 -50.83 -8.38 47.19
C ARG A 53 -50.26 -9.22 48.33
N VAL A 54 -49.05 -9.75 48.17
CA VAL A 54 -48.35 -10.60 49.16
C VAL A 54 -47.23 -9.86 49.91
N GLN A 55 -46.64 -8.80 49.32
CA GLN A 55 -45.40 -8.18 49.83
C GLN A 55 -45.55 -6.69 50.18
N GLY A 56 -46.78 -6.17 50.20
CA GLY A 56 -47.06 -4.78 50.58
C GLY A 56 -46.61 -3.75 49.53
N ARG A 57 -46.37 -2.51 49.99
CA ARG A 57 -45.87 -1.41 49.15
C ARG A 57 -44.41 -1.67 48.77
N GLN A 58 -44.07 -1.52 47.50
CA GLN A 58 -42.72 -1.68 46.98
C GLN A 58 -42.34 -0.48 46.11
N GLN A 59 -41.11 -0.01 46.24
CA GLN A 59 -40.51 0.98 45.34
C GLN A 59 -39.76 0.23 44.25
N LEU A 60 -40.17 0.41 42.99
CA LEU A 60 -39.50 -0.15 41.83
C LEU A 60 -38.83 0.96 41.02
N PRO A 61 -37.61 0.76 40.46
CA PRO A 61 -37.02 1.71 39.53
C PRO A 61 -37.92 1.87 38.31
N ASP A 62 -38.34 3.10 38.02
CA ASP A 62 -39.23 3.43 36.90
C ASP A 62 -38.43 3.95 35.70
N SER A 63 -37.53 4.90 35.95
CA SER A 63 -36.64 5.49 34.96
C SER A 63 -35.25 5.75 35.55
N VAL A 64 -34.22 5.66 34.71
CA VAL A 64 -32.84 6.02 35.06
C VAL A 64 -32.40 7.19 34.19
N TRP A 65 -31.78 8.17 34.84
CA TRP A 65 -31.29 9.40 34.25
C TRP A 65 -29.79 9.53 34.46
N VAL A 66 -29.12 10.07 33.45
CA VAL A 66 -27.78 10.60 33.58
C VAL A 66 -27.88 12.09 33.30
N ASP A 67 -27.65 12.89 34.34
CA ASP A 67 -28.00 14.31 34.32
C ASP A 67 -26.96 15.17 33.57
N SER A 68 -25.74 14.68 33.40
CA SER A 68 -24.66 15.42 32.72
C SER A 68 -23.71 14.53 31.92
N LEU A 69 -22.97 15.15 31.00
CA LEU A 69 -21.89 14.48 30.27
C LEU A 69 -20.78 13.98 31.21
N ASP A 70 -20.42 14.75 32.23
CA ASP A 70 -19.37 14.37 33.19
C ASP A 70 -19.80 13.13 34.00
N SER A 71 -21.06 13.08 34.43
CA SER A 71 -21.67 11.90 35.06
C SER A 71 -21.64 10.69 34.13
N ALA A 72 -22.00 10.88 32.86
CA ALA A 72 -21.95 9.81 31.87
C ALA A 72 -20.53 9.26 31.68
N LEU A 73 -19.54 10.15 31.52
CA LEU A 73 -18.14 9.80 31.33
C LEU A 73 -17.55 9.12 32.56
N LEU A 74 -17.93 9.58 33.76
CA LEU A 74 -17.57 8.93 35.01
C LEU A 74 -18.13 7.51 35.07
N TRP A 75 -19.41 7.34 34.72
CA TRP A 75 -20.08 6.04 34.74
C TRP A 75 -19.42 5.00 33.83
N ILE A 76 -19.03 5.40 32.61
CA ILE A 76 -18.37 4.50 31.66
C ILE A 76 -16.84 4.44 31.84
N GLY A 77 -16.28 5.13 32.84
CA GLY A 77 -14.84 5.17 33.11
C GLY A 77 -14.01 5.85 32.02
N LYS A 78 -14.58 6.81 31.26
CA LYS A 78 -13.93 7.50 30.12
C LYS A 78 -13.62 8.98 30.35
N ARG A 79 -13.56 9.40 31.62
CA ARG A 79 -13.28 10.80 31.99
C ARG A 79 -11.90 11.25 31.52
N ASN A 80 -10.88 10.41 31.66
CA ASN A 80 -9.51 10.71 31.27
C ASN A 80 -9.37 10.83 29.75
N GLU A 81 -9.91 9.88 29.00
CA GLU A 81 -9.91 9.92 27.54
C GLU A 81 -10.66 11.15 26.99
N SER A 82 -11.78 11.53 27.61
CA SER A 82 -12.47 12.75 27.22
C SER A 82 -11.65 14.01 27.49
N ALA A 83 -10.88 14.05 28.57
CA ALA A 83 -9.99 15.17 28.87
C ALA A 83 -8.81 15.22 27.88
N GLN A 84 -8.20 14.07 27.57
CA GLN A 84 -7.14 13.94 26.56
C GLN A 84 -7.60 14.42 25.18
N PHE A 85 -8.78 13.98 24.74
CA PHE A 85 -9.34 14.42 23.46
C PHE A 85 -9.66 15.91 23.45
N ALA A 86 -10.15 16.48 24.56
CA ALA A 86 -10.39 17.92 24.67
C ALA A 86 -9.07 18.70 24.54
N ALA A 87 -8.01 18.27 25.22
CA ALA A 87 -6.68 18.87 25.11
C ALA A 87 -6.13 18.80 23.68
N GLN A 88 -6.25 17.66 23.00
CA GLN A 88 -5.88 17.55 21.58
C GLN A 88 -6.67 18.49 20.68
N LEU A 89 -7.97 18.63 20.92
CA LEU A 89 -8.83 19.51 20.13
C LEU A 89 -8.39 20.97 20.29
N ASP A 90 -8.11 21.40 21.51
CA ASP A 90 -7.64 22.77 21.80
C ASP A 90 -6.26 23.01 21.20
N PHE A 91 -5.35 22.04 21.33
CA PHE A 91 -4.01 22.10 20.71
C PHE A 91 -4.09 22.18 19.18
N THR A 92 -4.98 21.38 18.56
CA THR A 92 -5.21 21.42 17.12
C THR A 92 -5.81 22.75 16.67
N ARG A 93 -6.78 23.29 17.42
CA ARG A 93 -7.39 24.59 17.11
C ARG A 93 -6.36 25.72 17.06
N GLN A 94 -5.38 25.68 17.97
CA GLN A 94 -4.33 26.69 18.06
C GLN A 94 -3.30 26.57 16.93
N ARG A 95 -2.88 25.35 16.56
CA ARG A 95 -1.80 25.15 15.57
C ARG A 95 -2.30 24.95 14.13
N HIS A 96 -3.36 24.18 13.93
CA HIS A 96 -3.88 23.79 12.62
C HIS A 96 -5.41 23.70 12.61
N PRO A 97 -6.13 24.85 12.60
CA PRO A 97 -7.61 24.86 12.69
C PRO A 97 -8.31 24.13 11.52
N ALA A 98 -7.67 24.03 10.35
CA ALA A 98 -8.19 23.27 9.21
C ALA A 98 -8.40 21.77 9.52
N LEU A 99 -7.64 21.22 10.47
CA LEU A 99 -7.71 19.80 10.83
C LEU A 99 -8.86 19.47 11.80
N LEU A 100 -9.59 20.47 12.31
CA LEU A 100 -10.67 20.24 13.27
C LEU A 100 -11.78 19.34 12.70
N SER A 101 -12.06 19.45 11.40
CA SER A 101 -13.02 18.56 10.74
C SER A 101 -12.57 17.10 10.70
N TRP A 102 -11.26 16.83 10.75
CA TRP A 102 -10.73 15.47 10.82
C TRP A 102 -11.01 14.85 12.19
N LEU A 103 -10.71 15.57 13.28
CA LEU A 103 -10.99 15.09 14.64
C LEU A 103 -12.49 14.83 14.87
N GLU A 104 -13.36 15.61 14.23
CA GLU A 104 -14.81 15.39 14.29
C GLU A 104 -15.22 14.09 13.58
N LYS A 105 -14.62 13.80 12.42
CA LYS A 105 -14.90 12.60 11.62
C LYS A 105 -14.23 11.34 12.20
N ARG A 106 -13.09 11.49 12.88
CA ARG A 106 -12.22 10.39 13.36
C ARG A 106 -11.86 10.51 14.86
N PRO A 107 -12.81 10.73 15.76
CA PRO A 107 -12.47 11.10 17.14
C PRO A 107 -11.82 9.98 17.95
N LEU A 108 -12.22 8.72 17.73
CA LEU A 108 -11.62 7.57 18.41
C LEU A 108 -10.18 7.30 17.93
N GLN A 109 -9.92 7.52 16.63
CA GLN A 109 -8.59 7.39 16.06
C GLN A 109 -7.67 8.52 16.55
N ALA A 110 -8.16 9.76 16.61
CA ALA A 110 -7.44 10.88 17.20
C ALA A 110 -7.05 10.59 18.65
N LEU A 111 -8.00 10.09 19.46
CA LEU A 111 -7.74 9.69 20.83
C LEU A 111 -6.68 8.56 20.93
N ALA A 112 -6.74 7.57 20.05
CA ALA A 112 -5.74 6.51 20.00
C ALA A 112 -4.32 7.05 19.71
N LEU A 113 -4.23 8.12 18.91
CA LEU A 113 -2.98 8.78 18.52
C LEU A 113 -2.56 9.93 19.45
N HIS A 114 -3.13 10.02 20.66
CA HIS A 114 -2.92 11.19 21.54
C HIS A 114 -1.45 11.50 21.84
N GLN A 115 -0.60 10.49 21.95
CA GLN A 115 0.81 10.64 22.27
C GLN A 115 1.61 11.12 21.06
N GLU A 116 1.24 10.66 19.87
CA GLU A 116 1.85 11.02 18.60
C GLU A 116 1.29 12.32 18.02
N TRP A 117 0.13 12.77 18.49
CA TRP A 117 -0.62 13.89 17.91
C TRP A 117 0.21 15.16 17.74
N PRO A 118 1.01 15.61 18.73
CA PRO A 118 1.84 16.80 18.55
C PRO A 118 2.83 16.66 17.39
N ARG A 119 3.46 15.49 17.25
CA ARG A 119 4.41 15.19 16.16
C ARG A 119 3.71 15.11 14.80
N LEU A 120 2.49 14.57 14.74
CA LEU A 120 1.69 14.58 13.50
C LEU A 120 1.41 16.02 13.04
N LEU A 121 1.04 16.90 13.99
CA LEU A 121 0.85 18.33 13.70
C LEU A 121 2.16 19.01 13.29
N ASP A 122 3.29 18.67 13.91
CA ASP A 122 4.59 19.22 13.51
C ASP A 122 4.96 18.83 12.07
N VAL A 123 4.69 17.58 11.64
CA VAL A 123 4.89 17.16 10.24
C VAL A 123 4.00 17.97 9.29
N VAL A 124 2.72 18.16 9.63
CA VAL A 124 1.78 18.94 8.82
C VAL A 124 2.22 20.39 8.71
N GLY A 125 2.58 21.02 9.84
CA GLY A 125 3.05 22.39 9.87
C GLY A 125 4.37 22.59 9.14
N TRP A 126 5.32 21.66 9.28
CA TRP A 126 6.56 21.69 8.52
C TRP A 126 6.29 21.58 7.02
N ARG A 127 5.39 20.70 6.59
CA ARG A 127 5.09 20.55 5.16
C ARG A 127 4.38 21.78 4.60
N ALA A 128 3.47 22.40 5.35
CA ALA A 128 2.81 23.64 4.95
C ALA A 128 3.81 24.81 4.81
N ALA A 129 4.87 24.83 5.62
CA ALA A 129 5.93 25.83 5.53
C ALA A 129 6.96 25.56 4.41
N ASN A 130 7.01 24.33 3.88
CA ASN A 130 7.98 23.89 2.88
C ASN A 130 7.26 23.33 1.65
N PRO A 131 6.75 24.20 0.75
CA PRO A 131 6.03 23.77 -0.46
C PRO A 131 6.95 22.99 -1.39
N ARG A 132 6.51 21.80 -1.82
CA ARG A 132 7.21 20.90 -2.77
C ARG A 132 8.70 20.73 -2.41
N PRO A 133 9.00 20.12 -1.26
CA PRO A 133 10.33 20.21 -0.67
C PRO A 133 11.43 19.52 -1.48
N LYS A 134 11.10 18.55 -2.35
CA LYS A 134 12.08 17.81 -3.18
C LYS A 134 13.23 17.22 -2.37
N ILE A 135 12.93 16.76 -1.16
CA ILE A 135 13.83 16.00 -0.30
C ILE A 135 13.21 14.64 0.04
N TYR A 136 14.01 13.70 0.53
CA TYR A 136 13.52 12.45 1.09
C TYR A 136 12.88 12.69 2.46
N LEU A 137 11.87 11.89 2.82
CA LEU A 137 11.18 11.98 4.13
C LEU A 137 12.14 11.90 5.32
N ARG A 138 13.26 11.17 5.20
CA ARG A 138 14.29 11.06 6.24
C ARG A 138 14.97 12.40 6.58
N GLN A 139 14.96 13.35 5.65
CA GLN A 139 15.58 14.66 5.77
C GLN A 139 14.66 15.68 6.46
N ILE A 140 13.43 15.29 6.85
CA ILE A 140 12.60 16.13 7.72
C ILE A 140 13.28 16.14 9.10
N ASP A 141 13.89 17.27 9.43
CA ASP A 141 14.64 17.47 10.66
C ASP A 141 13.73 18.05 11.75
N LEU A 142 12.79 17.24 12.22
CA LEU A 142 11.91 17.59 13.33
C LEU A 142 12.20 16.71 14.56
N PRO A 143 12.23 17.28 15.77
CA PRO A 143 12.49 16.53 16.99
C PRO A 143 11.55 15.33 17.17
N GLY A 144 12.11 14.14 17.38
CA GLY A 144 11.35 12.92 17.63
C GLY A 144 10.59 12.37 16.42
N ILE A 145 10.85 12.87 15.21
CA ILE A 145 10.27 12.39 13.95
C ILE A 145 11.37 11.75 13.10
N HIS A 146 11.20 10.47 12.79
CA HIS A 146 12.10 9.69 11.93
C HIS A 146 11.28 8.98 10.84
N SER A 147 11.93 8.42 9.81
CA SER A 147 11.22 7.78 8.68
C SER A 147 10.16 6.75 9.11
N LYS A 148 10.47 5.90 10.11
CA LYS A 148 9.52 4.90 10.62
C LYS A 148 8.23 5.50 11.21
N PHE A 149 8.30 6.73 11.75
CA PHE A 149 7.13 7.41 12.30
C PHE A 149 6.20 7.84 11.16
N ILE A 150 6.77 8.50 10.15
CA ILE A 150 6.01 8.92 8.96
C ILE A 150 5.45 7.70 8.23
N GLU A 151 6.23 6.63 8.07
CA GLU A 151 5.81 5.36 7.47
C GLU A 151 4.61 4.72 8.21
N ALA A 152 4.67 4.64 9.53
CA ALA A 152 3.59 4.09 10.35
C ALA A 152 2.30 4.93 10.29
N HIS A 153 2.41 6.23 10.02
CA HIS A 153 1.29 7.16 10.03
C HIS A 153 0.91 7.71 8.65
N ARG A 154 1.39 7.15 7.53
CA ARG A 154 1.11 7.67 6.17
C ARG A 154 -0.38 7.84 5.87
N GLY A 155 -1.22 6.89 6.30
CA GLY A 155 -2.66 6.98 6.08
C GLY A 155 -3.27 8.20 6.76
N VAL A 156 -2.96 8.41 8.04
CA VAL A 156 -3.42 9.57 8.82
C VAL A 156 -2.83 10.85 8.25
N LEU A 157 -1.52 10.90 8.02
CA LEU A 157 -0.85 12.06 7.43
C LEU A 157 -1.42 12.42 6.06
N THR A 158 -1.88 11.44 5.27
CA THR A 158 -2.54 11.72 3.99
C THR A 158 -3.83 12.51 4.23
N GLU A 159 -4.71 12.02 5.11
CA GLU A 159 -5.97 12.70 5.41
C GLU A 159 -5.76 14.09 6.03
N LEU A 160 -4.70 14.26 6.84
CA LEU A 160 -4.38 15.57 7.45
C LEU A 160 -3.78 16.54 6.43
N LEU A 161 -2.81 16.10 5.61
CA LEU A 161 -2.18 16.96 4.60
C LEU A 161 -3.17 17.37 3.52
N ASP A 162 -4.07 16.47 3.10
CA ASP A 162 -5.15 16.79 2.15
C ASP A 162 -6.10 17.90 2.67
N LEU A 163 -6.25 18.04 3.99
CA LEU A 163 -7.05 19.10 4.61
C LEU A 163 -6.26 20.39 4.87
N ALA A 164 -4.96 20.28 5.12
CA ALA A 164 -4.12 21.39 5.55
C ALA A 164 -3.43 22.13 4.40
N LEU A 165 -3.15 21.45 3.29
CA LEU A 165 -2.42 22.01 2.16
C LEU A 165 -3.37 22.56 1.08
N PRO A 166 -2.96 23.58 0.31
CA PRO A 166 -3.66 24.00 -0.90
C PRO A 166 -3.76 22.87 -1.92
N ILE A 167 -4.80 22.87 -2.75
CA ILE A 167 -5.07 21.77 -3.70
C ILE A 167 -3.97 21.65 -4.77
N GLU A 168 -3.33 22.76 -5.13
CA GLU A 168 -2.21 22.85 -6.06
C GLU A 168 -0.89 22.26 -5.52
N GLU A 169 -0.81 22.02 -4.21
CA GLU A 169 0.34 21.38 -3.55
C GLU A 169 0.17 19.87 -3.36
N VAL A 170 -1.00 19.35 -3.67
CA VAL A 170 -1.34 17.94 -3.56
C VAL A 170 -1.54 17.36 -4.95
N ASP A 171 -0.70 16.42 -5.35
CA ASP A 171 -0.91 15.72 -6.62
C ASP A 171 -2.04 14.68 -6.48
N SER A 172 -3.24 15.08 -6.88
CA SER A 172 -4.45 14.23 -6.78
C SER A 172 -4.39 12.98 -7.66
N SER A 173 -3.51 12.93 -8.68
CA SER A 173 -3.32 11.73 -9.51
C SER A 173 -2.59 10.62 -8.76
N ARG A 174 -1.86 10.95 -7.69
CA ARG A 174 -1.08 10.03 -6.87
C ARG A 174 -1.92 9.56 -5.69
N SER A 175 -2.13 8.26 -5.56
CA SER A 175 -2.92 7.67 -4.47
C SER A 175 -2.27 6.43 -3.87
N GLY A 176 -2.67 6.10 -2.64
CA GLY A 176 -2.12 4.97 -1.89
C GLY A 176 -0.81 5.27 -1.15
N ALA A 177 -0.47 4.40 -0.20
CA ALA A 177 0.65 4.61 0.72
C ALA A 177 2.03 4.57 0.03
N SER A 178 2.15 3.88 -1.11
CA SER A 178 3.38 3.82 -1.91
C SER A 178 3.69 5.13 -2.62
N GLN A 179 2.66 5.92 -2.98
CA GLN A 179 2.82 7.20 -3.69
C GLN A 179 2.74 8.42 -2.76
N PHE A 180 2.82 8.20 -1.44
CA PHE A 180 2.73 9.27 -0.44
C PHE A 180 3.78 10.36 -0.66
N ALA A 181 5.04 9.98 -0.90
CA ALA A 181 6.12 10.95 -1.06
C ALA A 181 5.89 11.81 -2.31
N ALA A 182 5.70 11.19 -3.48
CA ALA A 182 5.35 11.88 -4.72
C ALA A 182 4.12 12.79 -4.57
N ARG A 183 3.03 12.32 -3.94
CA ARG A 183 1.79 13.09 -3.74
C ARG A 183 2.03 14.43 -3.07
N TYR A 184 2.93 14.48 -2.09
CA TYR A 184 3.23 15.67 -1.32
C TYR A 184 4.56 16.33 -1.71
N GLY A 185 5.12 16.01 -2.88
CA GLY A 185 6.33 16.66 -3.42
C GLY A 185 7.65 16.31 -2.71
N PHE A 186 7.68 15.19 -1.98
CA PHE A 186 8.91 14.56 -1.51
C PHE A 186 9.52 13.68 -2.61
N LEU A 187 10.81 13.38 -2.47
CA LEU A 187 11.49 12.41 -3.33
C LEU A 187 11.14 10.99 -2.92
N ASP A 188 10.78 10.17 -3.90
CA ASP A 188 10.74 8.72 -3.79
C ASP A 188 12.11 8.10 -4.07
N LYS A 189 12.29 6.86 -3.62
CA LYS A 189 13.50 6.10 -3.98
C LYS A 189 13.59 6.00 -5.50
N PRO A 190 14.76 6.29 -6.11
CA PRO A 190 14.90 6.17 -7.55
C PRO A 190 14.74 4.71 -7.97
N VAL A 191 14.11 4.51 -9.14
CA VAL A 191 14.06 3.19 -9.78
C VAL A 191 15.49 2.78 -10.13
N ARG A 192 15.84 1.54 -9.81
CA ARG A 192 17.18 0.98 -10.03
C ARG A 192 17.15 0.00 -11.19
N ILE A 193 18.20 0.04 -12.00
CA ILE A 193 18.45 -0.86 -13.11
C ILE A 193 19.69 -1.67 -12.76
N ARG A 194 19.53 -2.99 -12.66
CA ARG A 194 20.61 -3.94 -12.38
C ARG A 194 21.01 -4.64 -13.68
N PHE A 195 22.30 -4.67 -13.96
CA PHE A 195 22.86 -5.23 -15.19
C PHE A 195 24.23 -5.87 -14.93
N ARG A 196 24.64 -6.74 -15.85
CA ARG A 196 25.99 -7.28 -15.93
C ARG A 196 26.55 -7.05 -17.32
N LEU A 197 27.81 -6.63 -17.39
CA LEU A 197 28.57 -6.68 -18.63
C LEU A 197 28.98 -8.12 -18.88
N LEU A 198 28.74 -8.60 -20.10
CA LEU A 198 29.03 -9.97 -20.49
C LEU A 198 30.34 -10.08 -21.27
N ASP A 199 30.79 -8.95 -21.83
CA ASP A 199 32.06 -8.84 -22.53
C ASP A 199 33.16 -8.43 -21.53
N PRO A 200 34.16 -9.30 -21.27
CA PRO A 200 35.25 -9.01 -20.34
C PRO A 200 36.17 -7.88 -20.82
N ASP A 201 36.18 -7.54 -22.11
CA ASP A 201 36.99 -6.45 -22.65
C ASP A 201 36.33 -5.08 -22.39
N ILE A 202 35.03 -5.04 -22.06
CA ILE A 202 34.32 -3.82 -21.67
C ILE A 202 34.55 -3.54 -20.18
N THR A 203 35.59 -2.76 -19.91
CA THR A 203 35.99 -2.41 -18.54
C THR A 203 35.34 -1.09 -18.08
N THR A 204 34.30 -1.17 -17.25
CA THR A 204 33.70 0.02 -16.57
C THR A 204 34.24 0.25 -15.17
N LEU A 205 34.57 -0.83 -14.48
CA LEU A 205 35.19 -0.85 -13.16
C LEU A 205 36.44 -1.72 -13.32
N SER A 206 37.62 -1.08 -13.32
CA SER A 206 38.89 -1.77 -13.58
C SER A 206 39.02 -3.02 -12.70
N THR A 207 39.45 -4.14 -13.29
CA THR A 207 39.71 -5.48 -12.69
C THR A 207 38.54 -6.45 -12.50
N LEU A 208 37.31 -6.14 -12.92
CA LEU A 208 36.17 -7.06 -12.80
C LEU A 208 35.75 -7.57 -14.19
N GLU A 209 35.70 -8.89 -14.37
CA GLU A 209 35.40 -9.52 -15.66
C GLU A 209 33.92 -9.39 -16.08
N THR A 210 32.97 -9.65 -15.17
CA THR A 210 31.52 -9.53 -15.44
C THR A 210 30.78 -8.94 -14.23
N PRO A 211 31.06 -7.68 -13.86
CA PRO A 211 30.54 -7.09 -12.63
C PRO A 211 29.01 -7.00 -12.64
N ASP A 212 28.41 -7.36 -11.51
CA ASP A 212 26.99 -7.13 -11.23
C ASP A 212 26.80 -5.72 -10.67
N ILE A 213 26.20 -4.85 -11.48
CA ILE A 213 26.12 -3.41 -11.25
C ILE A 213 24.65 -3.03 -11.12
N THR A 214 24.34 -2.19 -10.14
CA THR A 214 23.03 -1.54 -10.02
C THR A 214 23.20 -0.03 -10.00
N LEU A 215 22.53 0.66 -10.94
CA LEU A 215 22.49 2.12 -11.02
C LEU A 215 21.05 2.62 -10.86
N ASP A 216 20.86 3.87 -10.47
CA ASP A 216 19.57 4.52 -10.70
C ASP A 216 19.33 4.74 -12.20
N ALA A 217 18.06 4.90 -12.58
CA ALA A 217 17.67 5.05 -13.99
C ALA A 217 18.30 6.26 -14.68
N ASP A 218 18.54 7.37 -13.98
CA ASP A 218 19.13 8.57 -14.58
C ASP A 218 20.62 8.33 -14.85
N SER A 219 21.37 7.76 -13.91
CA SER A 219 22.76 7.36 -14.11
C SER A 219 22.91 6.31 -15.22
N PHE A 220 22.05 5.29 -15.27
CA PHE A 220 22.05 4.28 -16.33
C PHE A 220 21.79 4.88 -17.72
N SER A 221 20.92 5.89 -17.80
CA SER A 221 20.60 6.55 -19.06
C SER A 221 21.77 7.31 -19.69
N GLN A 222 22.78 7.66 -18.89
CA GLN A 222 23.96 8.41 -19.31
C GLN A 222 25.17 7.52 -19.64
N LEU A 223 25.03 6.20 -19.51
CA LEU A 223 26.12 5.27 -19.82
C LEU A 223 26.53 5.40 -21.30
N GLN A 224 27.85 5.39 -21.51
CA GLN A 224 28.48 5.32 -22.82
C GLN A 224 29.33 4.07 -22.87
N LEU A 225 28.75 2.97 -23.35
CA LEU A 225 29.37 1.66 -23.40
C LEU A 225 29.42 1.18 -24.85
N PRO A 226 30.49 0.49 -25.27
CA PRO A 226 30.58 -0.11 -26.61
C PRO A 226 29.75 -1.41 -26.71
N VAL A 227 28.53 -1.40 -26.18
CA VAL A 227 27.61 -2.53 -26.18
C VAL A 227 26.70 -2.47 -27.41
N LYS A 228 26.62 -3.59 -28.13
CA LYS A 228 25.75 -3.78 -29.29
C LYS A 228 24.56 -4.67 -29.00
N ASN A 229 24.71 -5.64 -28.09
CA ASN A 229 23.67 -6.61 -27.75
C ASN A 229 23.23 -6.44 -26.30
N VAL A 230 21.92 -6.34 -26.06
CA VAL A 230 21.34 -6.20 -24.73
C VAL A 230 20.33 -7.31 -24.51
N PHE A 231 20.61 -8.19 -23.55
CA PHE A 231 19.71 -9.24 -23.13
C PHE A 231 18.91 -8.77 -21.92
N ILE A 232 17.61 -9.08 -21.84
CA ILE A 232 16.75 -8.76 -20.70
C ILE A 232 16.10 -10.06 -20.22
N THR A 233 16.25 -10.38 -18.94
CA THR A 233 15.74 -11.61 -18.31
C THR A 233 15.05 -11.31 -16.99
N GLU A 234 13.94 -11.98 -16.69
CA GLU A 234 13.16 -11.76 -15.46
C GLU A 234 13.55 -12.68 -14.32
N ASN A 235 14.18 -13.83 -14.61
CA ASN A 235 14.70 -14.73 -13.59
C ASN A 235 16.10 -14.29 -13.11
N GLU A 236 16.27 -14.13 -11.79
CA GLU A 236 17.51 -13.66 -11.17
C GLU A 236 18.67 -14.64 -11.36
N ILE A 237 18.40 -15.95 -11.26
CA ILE A 237 19.44 -16.95 -11.44
C ILE A 237 19.88 -17.00 -12.91
N ASN A 238 18.97 -16.87 -13.87
CA ASN A 238 19.33 -16.74 -15.28
C ASN A 238 20.18 -15.49 -15.54
N PHE A 239 19.88 -14.36 -14.88
CA PHE A 239 20.70 -13.16 -14.94
C PHE A 239 22.14 -13.40 -14.43
N LEU A 240 22.28 -14.10 -13.30
CA LEU A 240 23.59 -14.40 -12.69
C LEU A 240 24.37 -15.48 -13.45
N ALA A 241 23.68 -16.44 -14.05
CA ALA A 241 24.29 -17.53 -14.81
C ALA A 241 24.46 -17.20 -16.30
N PHE A 242 23.98 -16.03 -16.77
CA PHE A 242 24.02 -15.68 -18.19
C PHE A 242 25.46 -15.76 -18.72
N PRO A 243 25.71 -16.48 -19.84
CA PRO A 243 27.06 -16.73 -20.32
C PRO A 243 27.73 -15.45 -20.86
N PRO A 244 29.07 -15.36 -20.82
CA PRO A 244 29.83 -14.29 -21.45
C PRO A 244 29.51 -14.18 -22.95
N CYS A 245 29.55 -12.97 -23.48
CA CYS A 245 29.20 -12.66 -24.86
C CYS A 245 29.81 -11.32 -25.28
N ASP A 246 30.43 -11.28 -26.46
CA ASP A 246 31.13 -10.11 -26.97
C ASP A 246 30.17 -8.94 -27.23
N ASN A 247 30.62 -7.73 -26.90
CA ASN A 247 29.90 -6.48 -27.03
C ASN A 247 28.50 -6.52 -26.42
N ALA A 248 28.30 -7.27 -25.33
CA ALA A 248 26.98 -7.52 -24.78
C ALA A 248 26.83 -7.18 -23.29
N MET A 249 25.58 -6.93 -22.89
CA MET A 249 25.19 -6.88 -21.50
C MET A 249 23.89 -7.65 -21.26
N VAL A 250 23.64 -8.04 -20.02
CA VAL A 250 22.35 -8.56 -19.57
C VAL A 250 21.77 -7.62 -18.51
N ILE A 251 20.46 -7.35 -18.60
CA ILE A 251 19.70 -6.52 -17.66
C ILE A 251 18.71 -7.42 -16.92
N PHE A 252 18.64 -7.26 -15.61
CA PHE A 252 17.65 -7.94 -14.79
C PHE A 252 16.31 -7.21 -14.87
N GLY A 253 15.37 -7.79 -15.61
CA GLY A 253 14.00 -7.32 -15.81
C GLY A 253 13.10 -7.65 -14.62
N ALA A 254 13.40 -7.11 -13.43
CA ALA A 254 12.66 -7.44 -12.20
C ALA A 254 11.26 -6.77 -12.09
N GLY A 255 10.53 -6.65 -13.19
CA GLY A 255 9.21 -6.02 -13.24
C GLY A 255 9.18 -4.50 -12.97
N TYR A 256 10.33 -3.82 -13.01
CA TYR A 256 10.38 -2.35 -12.94
C TYR A 256 9.83 -1.76 -14.23
N GLY A 257 8.98 -0.73 -14.10
CA GLY A 257 8.32 -0.10 -15.23
C GLY A 257 9.30 0.28 -16.33
N TRP A 258 9.03 -0.18 -17.56
CA TRP A 258 9.82 0.08 -18.77
C TRP A 258 10.11 1.56 -19.00
N ASP A 259 9.35 2.45 -18.37
CA ASP A 259 9.61 3.90 -18.27
C ASP A 259 11.03 4.23 -17.81
N ALA A 260 11.55 3.53 -16.80
CA ALA A 260 12.90 3.79 -16.29
C ALA A 260 13.97 3.41 -17.33
N LEU A 261 13.78 2.27 -18.00
CA LEU A 261 14.67 1.81 -19.07
C LEU A 261 14.57 2.70 -20.31
N ALA A 262 13.37 3.18 -20.65
CA ALA A 262 13.12 4.05 -21.80
C ALA A 262 13.84 5.40 -21.75
N LYS A 263 14.30 5.84 -20.56
CA LYS A 263 15.18 7.01 -20.43
C LYS A 263 16.53 6.79 -21.10
N ALA A 264 17.03 5.56 -21.14
CA ALA A 264 18.31 5.20 -21.75
C ALA A 264 18.17 5.13 -23.27
N GLN A 265 18.20 6.29 -23.93
CA GLN A 265 18.02 6.39 -25.38
C GLN A 265 19.09 5.64 -26.19
N TRP A 266 20.27 5.43 -25.61
CA TRP A 266 21.35 4.65 -26.24
C TRP A 266 20.96 3.21 -26.53
N LEU A 267 20.00 2.64 -25.80
CA LEU A 267 19.46 1.30 -26.06
C LEU A 267 18.79 1.19 -27.44
N ASN A 268 18.30 2.29 -28.01
CA ASN A 268 17.71 2.28 -29.36
C ASN A 268 18.71 1.98 -30.47
N GLN A 269 20.02 2.03 -30.16
CA GLN A 269 21.09 1.72 -31.09
C GLN A 269 21.62 0.28 -30.90
N CYS A 270 21.08 -0.44 -29.92
CA CYS A 270 21.46 -1.81 -29.61
C CYS A 270 20.43 -2.81 -30.14
N SER A 271 20.86 -4.04 -30.41
CA SER A 271 19.97 -5.19 -30.57
C SER A 271 19.49 -5.63 -29.19
N ILE A 272 18.18 -5.54 -28.94
CA ILE A 272 17.59 -5.91 -27.65
C ILE A 272 16.87 -7.25 -27.78
N HIS A 273 17.22 -8.17 -26.89
CA HIS A 273 16.65 -9.51 -26.81
C HIS A 273 15.98 -9.72 -25.45
N TYR A 274 14.68 -9.98 -25.42
CA TYR A 274 13.93 -10.25 -24.19
C TYR A 274 13.66 -11.75 -24.05
N TRP A 275 13.98 -12.29 -22.87
CA TRP A 275 13.76 -13.69 -22.50
C TRP A 275 12.86 -13.75 -21.26
N GLY A 276 11.58 -14.03 -21.49
CA GLY A 276 10.60 -14.32 -20.45
C GLY A 276 10.10 -15.77 -20.52
N ASP A 277 9.07 -16.05 -19.73
CA ASP A 277 8.36 -17.33 -19.76
C ASP A 277 7.58 -17.51 -21.07
N ILE A 278 7.42 -18.76 -21.53
CA ILE A 278 6.46 -19.08 -22.59
C ILE A 278 5.10 -19.34 -21.93
N ASP A 279 4.39 -18.26 -21.67
CA ASP A 279 3.01 -18.20 -21.18
C ASP A 279 2.34 -16.89 -21.64
N THR A 280 1.08 -16.67 -21.23
CA THR A 280 0.37 -15.48 -21.66
C THR A 280 0.85 -14.18 -21.00
N HIS A 281 1.44 -14.23 -19.80
CA HIS A 281 2.07 -13.06 -19.15
C HIS A 281 3.40 -12.68 -19.82
N GLY A 282 4.28 -13.63 -20.11
CA GLY A 282 5.57 -13.39 -20.75
C GLY A 282 5.42 -12.69 -22.10
N PHE A 283 4.45 -13.11 -22.92
CA PHE A 283 4.13 -12.39 -24.16
C PHE A 283 3.52 -11.01 -23.92
N ALA A 284 2.69 -10.84 -22.88
CA ALA A 284 2.16 -9.54 -22.52
C ALA A 284 3.27 -8.56 -22.10
N ILE A 285 4.27 -9.04 -21.38
CA ILE A 285 5.44 -8.28 -20.97
C ILE A 285 6.31 -7.91 -22.18
N LEU A 286 6.59 -8.85 -23.09
CA LEU A 286 7.26 -8.57 -24.36
C LEU A 286 6.53 -7.47 -25.16
N ASN A 287 5.20 -7.58 -25.27
CA ASN A 287 4.38 -6.58 -25.96
C ASN A 287 4.48 -5.20 -25.27
N GLN A 288 4.48 -5.13 -23.93
CA GLN A 288 4.69 -3.87 -23.20
C GLN A 288 6.08 -3.26 -23.45
N LEU A 289 7.12 -4.09 -23.44
CA LEU A 289 8.49 -3.66 -23.73
C LEU A 289 8.60 -3.10 -25.16
N ARG A 290 7.94 -3.73 -26.14
CA ARG A 290 7.89 -3.24 -27.54
C ARG A 290 7.16 -1.92 -27.73
N HIS A 291 6.28 -1.51 -26.82
CA HIS A 291 5.73 -0.15 -26.86
C HIS A 291 6.81 0.91 -26.61
N ARG A 292 7.93 0.56 -25.96
CA ARG A 292 9.06 1.45 -25.70
C ARG A 292 10.22 1.24 -26.68
N PHE A 293 10.49 -0.02 -27.02
CA PHE A 293 11.56 -0.41 -27.93
C PHE A 293 10.98 -1.34 -29.02
N PRO A 294 10.44 -0.80 -30.13
CA PRO A 294 9.75 -1.60 -31.14
C PRO A 294 10.60 -2.68 -31.83
N HIS A 295 11.92 -2.54 -31.77
CA HIS A 295 12.90 -3.45 -32.39
C HIS A 295 13.30 -4.65 -31.49
N VAL A 296 12.72 -4.78 -30.29
CA VAL A 296 13.02 -5.90 -29.38
C VAL A 296 12.63 -7.23 -29.99
N GLN A 297 13.53 -8.21 -29.91
CA GLN A 297 13.31 -9.58 -30.34
C GLN A 297 13.10 -10.50 -29.13
N SER A 298 12.23 -11.50 -29.26
CA SER A 298 12.12 -12.54 -28.23
C SER A 298 13.31 -13.51 -28.31
N LEU A 299 13.86 -13.92 -27.19
CA LEU A 299 14.88 -14.96 -27.06
C LEU A 299 14.26 -16.18 -26.39
N LEU A 300 14.35 -17.35 -27.04
CA LEU A 300 13.86 -18.64 -26.51
C LEU A 300 12.35 -18.69 -26.19
N MET A 301 11.56 -17.78 -26.75
CA MET A 301 10.09 -17.76 -26.59
C MET A 301 9.40 -18.22 -27.88
N ASP A 302 9.90 -19.30 -28.49
CA ASP A 302 9.41 -19.83 -29.77
C ASP A 302 8.84 -21.24 -29.63
N GLN A 303 8.05 -21.65 -30.65
CA GLN A 303 7.45 -22.99 -30.67
C GLN A 303 8.51 -24.11 -30.54
N PRO A 304 9.64 -24.10 -31.29
CA PRO A 304 10.66 -25.13 -31.12
C PRO A 304 11.17 -25.27 -29.68
N THR A 305 11.37 -24.15 -28.98
CA THR A 305 11.81 -24.15 -27.58
C THR A 305 10.74 -24.72 -26.66
N LEU A 306 9.47 -24.34 -26.85
CA LEU A 306 8.36 -24.91 -26.10
C LEU A 306 8.32 -26.43 -26.25
N GLU A 307 8.44 -26.91 -27.49
CA GLU A 307 8.30 -28.33 -27.84
C GLU A 307 9.47 -29.18 -27.39
N ALA A 308 10.68 -28.61 -27.37
CA ALA A 308 11.87 -29.30 -26.85
C ALA A 308 11.79 -29.56 -25.33
N HIS A 309 10.90 -28.88 -24.60
CA HIS A 309 10.80 -28.95 -23.13
C HIS A 309 9.42 -29.41 -22.65
N ARG A 310 8.72 -30.24 -23.43
CA ARG A 310 7.38 -30.79 -23.10
C ARG A 310 7.26 -31.35 -21.69
N GLU A 311 8.27 -32.07 -21.24
CA GLU A 311 8.30 -32.73 -19.92
C GLU A 311 8.32 -31.73 -18.75
N LEU A 312 8.69 -30.48 -19.02
CA LEU A 312 8.87 -29.43 -18.02
C LEU A 312 7.71 -28.42 -18.01
N TRP A 313 6.67 -28.62 -18.81
CA TRP A 313 5.51 -27.74 -18.85
C TRP A 313 4.79 -27.70 -17.49
N GLY A 314 4.54 -26.49 -17.01
CA GLY A 314 3.76 -26.17 -15.83
C GLY A 314 2.33 -25.75 -16.14
N THR A 315 1.74 -25.00 -15.23
CA THR A 315 0.39 -24.45 -15.38
C THR A 315 0.35 -22.98 -14.95
N GLU A 316 -0.35 -22.17 -15.72
CA GLU A 316 -0.64 -20.76 -15.47
C GLU A 316 -2.04 -20.63 -14.85
N ASP A 317 -2.12 -20.12 -13.62
CA ASP A 317 -3.39 -20.01 -12.88
C ASP A 317 -4.31 -18.90 -13.42
N LYS A 318 -3.73 -17.82 -13.94
CA LYS A 318 -4.45 -16.59 -14.31
C LYS A 318 -3.97 -16.06 -15.66
N PRO A 319 -4.43 -16.65 -16.78
CA PRO A 319 -3.97 -16.25 -18.10
C PRO A 319 -4.43 -14.84 -18.48
N VAL A 320 -3.60 -14.15 -19.23
CA VAL A 320 -3.90 -12.91 -19.95
C VAL A 320 -4.60 -13.25 -21.26
N ILE A 321 -5.80 -12.72 -21.44
CA ILE A 321 -6.63 -12.98 -22.63
C ILE A 321 -6.71 -11.80 -23.62
N THR A 322 -6.00 -10.70 -23.34
CA THR A 322 -6.05 -9.47 -24.13
C THR A 322 -5.26 -9.57 -25.44
N ASP A 323 -5.69 -8.86 -26.48
CA ASP A 323 -4.91 -8.81 -27.72
C ASP A 323 -3.58 -8.06 -27.53
N LEU A 324 -2.52 -8.65 -28.08
CA LEU A 324 -1.14 -8.15 -27.99
C LEU A 324 -0.67 -7.70 -29.38
N PRO A 325 -0.94 -6.46 -29.81
CA PRO A 325 -0.78 -6.04 -31.21
C PRO A 325 0.68 -5.97 -31.68
N LEU A 326 1.66 -5.91 -30.77
CA LEU A 326 3.08 -5.78 -31.12
C LEU A 326 3.83 -7.11 -31.19
N LEU A 327 3.14 -8.25 -31.08
CA LEU A 327 3.74 -9.56 -31.33
C LEU A 327 3.93 -9.82 -32.83
N THR A 328 5.00 -10.53 -33.20
CA THR A 328 5.20 -11.03 -34.57
C THR A 328 4.14 -12.07 -34.92
N ALA A 329 4.09 -12.50 -36.18
CA ALA A 329 3.14 -13.52 -36.62
C ALA A 329 3.39 -14.87 -35.90
N GLU A 330 4.65 -15.25 -35.73
CA GLU A 330 5.07 -16.49 -35.08
C GLU A 330 4.75 -16.47 -33.58
N GLU A 331 5.10 -15.37 -32.90
CA GLU A 331 4.82 -15.18 -31.48
C GLU A 331 3.32 -15.11 -31.20
N ARG A 332 2.55 -14.41 -32.04
CA ARG A 332 1.09 -14.34 -31.93
C ARG A 332 0.45 -15.71 -32.11
N SER A 333 0.92 -16.50 -33.08
CA SER A 333 0.43 -17.86 -33.30
C SER A 333 0.64 -18.74 -32.07
N LEU A 334 1.81 -18.65 -31.42
CA LEU A 334 2.08 -19.36 -30.18
C LEU A 334 1.24 -18.81 -29.01
N TYR A 335 1.18 -17.49 -28.85
CA TYR A 335 0.35 -16.83 -27.83
C TYR A 335 -1.13 -17.25 -27.93
N ASP A 336 -1.71 -17.27 -29.13
CA ASP A 336 -3.10 -17.69 -29.36
C ASP A 336 -3.31 -19.17 -29.02
N GLN A 337 -2.34 -20.04 -29.29
CA GLN A 337 -2.40 -21.44 -28.87
C GLN A 337 -2.42 -21.60 -27.35
N LEU A 338 -1.66 -20.76 -26.63
CA LEU A 338 -1.61 -20.75 -25.16
C LEU A 338 -2.90 -20.17 -24.56
N ARG A 339 -3.28 -18.95 -24.98
CA ARG A 339 -4.47 -18.22 -24.52
C ARG A 339 -5.76 -19.02 -24.74
N ASP A 340 -5.90 -19.64 -25.91
CA ASP A 340 -7.10 -20.41 -26.26
C ASP A 340 -7.04 -21.87 -25.78
N ASN A 341 -5.98 -22.25 -25.05
CA ASN A 341 -5.78 -23.59 -24.51
C ASN A 341 -5.79 -24.70 -25.59
N ARG A 342 -5.29 -24.42 -26.79
CA ARG A 342 -5.33 -25.36 -27.93
C ARG A 342 -4.40 -26.56 -27.75
N ILE A 343 -3.33 -26.38 -26.98
CA ILE A 343 -2.36 -27.44 -26.66
C ILE A 343 -2.76 -28.14 -25.35
N ARG A 344 -2.88 -27.36 -24.27
CA ARG A 344 -3.27 -27.82 -22.93
C ARG A 344 -3.86 -26.64 -22.14
N PRO A 345 -4.83 -26.88 -21.24
CA PRO A 345 -5.32 -25.85 -20.32
C PRO A 345 -4.21 -25.23 -19.47
N GLY A 346 -4.10 -23.89 -19.53
CA GLY A 346 -3.16 -23.09 -18.75
C GLY A 346 -1.71 -23.47 -19.01
N LEU A 347 -1.32 -23.86 -20.24
CA LEU A 347 0.06 -24.26 -20.52
C LEU A 347 1.03 -23.11 -20.23
N ARG A 348 2.10 -23.43 -19.49
CA ARG A 348 3.22 -22.52 -19.22
C ARG A 348 4.54 -23.26 -19.27
N LEU A 349 5.56 -22.65 -19.85
CA LEU A 349 6.95 -23.08 -19.66
C LEU A 349 7.73 -21.93 -19.03
N GLU A 350 8.09 -22.11 -17.76
CA GLU A 350 8.91 -21.15 -17.01
C GLU A 350 10.32 -21.07 -17.59
N GLN A 351 10.84 -19.85 -17.68
CA GLN A 351 12.14 -19.51 -18.23
C GLN A 351 13.27 -20.33 -17.59
N GLU A 352 13.21 -20.57 -16.28
CA GLU A 352 14.21 -21.35 -15.52
C GLU A 352 14.20 -22.85 -15.83
N ARG A 353 13.14 -23.35 -16.49
CA ARG A 353 13.05 -24.76 -16.89
C ARG A 353 13.67 -25.02 -18.26
N ILE A 354 13.99 -23.98 -19.02
CA ILE A 354 14.69 -24.13 -20.29
C ILE A 354 16.14 -24.51 -19.98
N GLY A 355 16.59 -25.64 -20.53
CA GLY A 355 17.91 -26.18 -20.21
C GLY A 355 19.04 -25.21 -20.59
N PHE A 356 20.04 -25.05 -19.71
CA PHE A 356 21.14 -24.10 -19.93
C PHE A 356 21.93 -24.36 -21.22
N ASN A 357 22.05 -25.62 -21.65
CA ASN A 357 22.68 -25.96 -22.93
C ASN A 357 21.88 -25.44 -24.13
N TRP A 358 20.55 -25.44 -24.04
CA TRP A 358 19.67 -24.88 -25.08
C TRP A 358 19.92 -23.38 -25.28
N LEU A 359 20.06 -22.64 -24.17
CA LEU A 359 20.47 -21.24 -24.19
C LEU A 359 21.81 -21.06 -24.90
N ARG A 360 22.84 -21.82 -24.51
CA ARG A 360 24.19 -21.71 -25.12
C ARG A 360 24.20 -21.99 -26.62
N THR A 361 23.40 -22.92 -27.11
CA THR A 361 23.34 -23.25 -28.56
C THR A 361 22.60 -22.19 -29.37
N ARG A 362 21.71 -21.43 -28.73
CA ARG A 362 20.83 -20.44 -29.40
C ARG A 362 21.29 -19.00 -29.24
N LEU A 363 22.17 -18.72 -28.28
CA LEU A 363 22.84 -17.43 -28.19
C LEU A 363 23.77 -17.26 -29.37
N LEU A 364 23.57 -16.16 -30.11
CA LEU A 364 24.49 -15.71 -31.15
C LEU A 364 25.57 -14.85 -30.48
N CYS A 365 26.50 -15.56 -29.85
CA CYS A 365 27.81 -15.08 -29.44
C CYS A 365 28.79 -16.00 -30.20
#